data_AF-A0A0H5QV66-F1
#
_entry.id   AF-A0A0H5QV66-F1
#
_cell.length_a   1.000
_cell.length_b   1.000
_cell.length_c   1.000
_cell.angle_alpha   90.00
_cell.angle_beta   90.00
_cell.angle_gamma   90.00
#
_symmetry.space_group_name_H-M   'P 1'
#
loop_
_entity.id
_entity.type
_entity.pdbx_description
1 polymer ?
#
loop_
_entity_poly.entity_id
_entity_poly.type
_entity_poly.pdbx_seq_one_letter_code
_entity_poly.pdbx_strand_id
1 'polypeptide(L)'
;MQLLIIPCSVRKLCAHTLSLMRNKIMYYGDDCLTLSVLQSEVHQAKEEYSQAAKILAEVDLDHISEVAARANLLLRITELYLADDDSVAASRYVLRAHRLIGQCANNTALLVRHKVSS
;
A
#
# COMPACT_ATOMS: atom_id res chain seq x y z
N MET A 1 -0.73 -20.09 11.11
CA MET A 1 -0.62 -19.21 9.92
C MET A 1 0.08 -20.01 8.83
N GLN A 2 -0.65 -20.42 7.80
CA GLN A 2 -0.03 -21.05 6.63
C GLN A 2 0.86 -20.01 5.96
N LEU A 3 2.17 -20.22 6.00
CA LEU A 3 3.11 -19.58 5.09
C LEU A 3 2.67 -20.00 3.68
N LEU A 4 1.83 -19.19 3.04
CA LEU A 4 1.63 -19.25 1.61
C LEU A 4 3.04 -19.13 1.02
N ILE A 5 3.57 -20.23 0.50
CA ILE A 5 4.78 -20.24 -0.30
C ILE A 5 4.39 -19.49 -1.57
N ILE A 6 4.43 -18.15 -1.52
CA ILE A 6 4.16 -17.35 -2.69
C ILE A 6 5.32 -17.61 -3.64
N PRO A 7 5.09 -18.27 -4.79
CA PRO A 7 6.18 -18.65 -5.68
C PRO A 7 6.99 -17.42 -6.06
N CYS A 8 8.32 -17.53 -6.08
CA CYS A 8 9.19 -16.43 -6.56
C CYS A 8 8.77 -15.93 -7.97
N SER A 9 8.15 -16.81 -8.75
CA SER A 9 7.53 -16.53 -10.04
C SER A 9 6.43 -15.46 -9.98
N VAL A 10 5.63 -15.40 -8.90
CA VAL A 10 4.56 -14.40 -8.73
C VAL A 10 5.14 -12.99 -8.66
N ARG A 11 6.24 -12.80 -7.91
CA ARG A 11 6.93 -11.51 -7.86
C ARG A 11 7.38 -11.04 -9.24
N LYS A 12 8.00 -11.94 -10.02
CA LYS A 12 8.47 -11.62 -11.38
C LYS A 12 7.30 -11.33 -12.32
N LEU A 13 6.22 -12.10 -12.21
CA LEU A 13 5.01 -11.91 -13.00
C LEU A 13 4.37 -10.56 -12.69
N CYS A 14 4.11 -10.23 -11.42
CA CYS A 14 3.52 -8.95 -11.03
C CYS A 14 4.38 -7.77 -11.47
N ALA A 15 5.70 -7.82 -11.23
CA ALA A 15 6.60 -6.74 -11.64
C ALA A 15 6.60 -6.53 -13.16
N HIS A 16 6.60 -7.63 -13.94
CA HIS A 16 6.53 -7.54 -15.39
C HIS A 16 5.17 -7.05 -15.89
N THR A 17 4.07 -7.55 -15.33
CA THR A 17 2.73 -7.12 -15.71
C THR A 17 2.49 -5.64 -15.36
N LEU A 18 2.94 -5.19 -14.19
CA LEU A 18 2.88 -3.78 -13.79
C LEU A 18 3.69 -2.88 -14.73
N SER A 19 4.86 -3.30 -15.18
CA SER A 19 5.66 -2.48 -16.11
C SER A 19 4.97 -2.28 -17.47
N LEU A 20 4.12 -3.23 -17.89
CA LEU A 20 3.31 -3.11 -19.11
C LEU A 20 2.04 -2.27 -18.89
N MET A 21 1.40 -2.39 -17.72
CA MET A 21 0.09 -1.78 -17.45
C MET A 21 0.17 -0.34 -16.95
N ARG A 22 1.22 0.05 -16.21
CA ARG A 22 1.33 1.39 -15.60
C ARG A 22 1.28 2.52 -16.62
N ASN A 23 1.81 2.31 -17.83
CA ASN A 23 1.75 3.30 -18.92
C ASN A 23 0.33 3.46 -19.50
N LYS A 24 -0.61 2.60 -19.11
CA LYS A 24 -2.01 2.55 -19.56
C LYS A 24 -2.97 2.56 -18.35
N ILE A 25 -2.60 3.26 -17.28
CA ILE A 25 -3.31 3.23 -15.99
C ILE A 25 -4.78 3.66 -16.10
N MET A 26 -5.12 4.51 -17.07
CA MET A 26 -6.51 4.90 -17.38
C MET A 26 -7.42 3.70 -17.68
N TYR A 27 -6.86 2.59 -18.16
CA TYR A 27 -7.60 1.37 -18.50
C TYR A 27 -7.44 0.27 -17.44
N TYR A 28 -6.32 0.26 -16.71
CA TYR A 28 -5.92 -0.85 -15.85
C TYR A 28 -5.64 -0.42 -14.41
N GLY A 29 -6.18 0.70 -13.93
CA GLY A 29 -5.80 1.24 -12.63
C GLY A 29 -6.20 0.34 -11.46
N ASP A 30 -7.38 -0.25 -11.50
CA ASP A 30 -7.82 -1.26 -10.51
C ASP A 30 -6.95 -2.53 -10.55
N ASP A 31 -6.58 -2.99 -11.75
CA ASP A 31 -5.66 -4.13 -11.92
C ASP A 31 -4.25 -3.79 -11.40
N CYS A 32 -3.76 -2.57 -11.66
CA CYS A 32 -2.49 -2.08 -11.17
C CYS A 32 -2.47 -1.99 -9.64
N LEU A 33 -3.56 -1.54 -9.02
CA LEU A 33 -3.71 -1.53 -7.57
C LEU A 33 -3.66 -2.97 -7.03
N THR A 34 -4.43 -3.88 -7.61
CA THR A 34 -4.50 -5.29 -7.19
C THR A 34 -3.13 -5.96 -7.26
N LEU A 35 -2.42 -5.79 -8.39
CA LEU A 35 -1.08 -6.35 -8.57
C LEU A 35 -0.04 -5.71 -7.64
N SER A 36 -0.15 -4.41 -7.36
CA SER A 36 0.75 -3.72 -6.44
C SER A 36 0.55 -4.21 -5.00
N VAL A 37 -0.70 -4.45 -4.58
CA VAL A 37 -1.01 -5.06 -3.28
C VAL A 37 -0.43 -6.48 -3.18
N LEU A 38 -0.69 -7.32 -4.19
CA LEU A 38 -0.18 -8.70 -4.19
C LEU A 38 1.35 -8.72 -4.15
N GLN A 39 2.00 -7.87 -4.95
CA GLN A 39 3.46 -7.79 -4.96
C GLN A 39 4.01 -7.28 -3.62
N SER A 40 3.37 -6.27 -3.01
CA SER A 40 3.71 -5.77 -1.67
C SER A 40 3.63 -6.88 -0.62
N GLU A 41 2.61 -7.72 -0.65
CA GLU A 41 2.45 -8.87 0.24
C GLU A 41 3.57 -9.91 0.07
N VAL A 42 4.04 -10.14 -1.17
CA VAL A 42 5.19 -11.03 -1.41
C VAL A 42 6.46 -10.48 -0.75
N HIS A 43 6.68 -9.17 -0.82
CA HIS A 43 7.84 -8.54 -0.19
C HIS A 43 7.70 -8.52 1.34
N GLN A 44 6.51 -8.22 1.85
CA GLN A 44 6.22 -8.25 3.29
C GLN A 44 6.41 -9.65 3.89
N ALA A 45 5.97 -10.71 3.21
CA ALA A 45 6.17 -12.09 3.64
C ALA A 45 7.65 -12.52 3.69
N LYS A 46 8.54 -11.76 3.07
CA LYS A 46 10.00 -11.94 3.09
C LYS A 46 10.69 -10.96 4.02
N GLU A 47 9.93 -10.21 4.83
CA GLU A 47 10.44 -9.17 5.73
C GLU A 47 11.13 -8.01 4.98
N GLU A 48 10.87 -7.88 3.67
CA GLU A 48 11.39 -6.79 2.83
C GLU A 48 10.44 -5.56 2.90
N TYR A 49 10.20 -5.04 4.11
CA TYR A 49 9.13 -4.07 4.39
C TYR A 49 9.26 -2.74 3.63
N SER A 50 10.45 -2.15 3.57
CA SER A 50 10.70 -0.94 2.75
C SER A 50 10.36 -1.16 1.27
N GLN A 51 10.63 -2.35 0.73
CA GLN A 51 10.34 -2.65 -0.67
C GLN A 51 8.84 -2.84 -0.88
N ALA A 52 8.15 -3.49 0.06
CA ALA A 52 6.70 -3.59 0.08
C ALA A 52 6.02 -2.21 0.11
N ALA A 53 6.57 -1.27 0.90
CA ALA A 53 6.08 0.10 1.02
C ALA A 53 6.27 0.89 -0.29
N LYS A 54 7.44 0.79 -0.92
CA LYS A 54 7.75 1.44 -2.21
C LYS A 54 6.79 1.03 -3.31
N ILE A 55 6.44 -0.25 -3.38
CA ILE A 55 5.47 -0.76 -4.39
C ILE A 55 4.11 -0.09 -4.22
N LEU A 56 3.61 0.02 -2.98
CA LEU A 56 2.33 0.67 -2.71
C LEU A 56 2.40 2.19 -2.93
N ALA A 57 3.55 2.82 -2.68
CA ALA A 57 3.74 4.25 -2.89
C ALA A 57 3.71 4.66 -4.38
N GLU A 58 3.93 3.71 -5.30
CA GLU A 58 3.83 3.93 -6.76
C GLU A 58 2.39 3.87 -7.28
N VAL A 59 1.42 3.46 -6.44
CA VAL A 59 0.00 3.45 -6.81
C VAL A 59 -0.49 4.89 -6.97
N ASP A 60 -1.15 5.17 -8.08
CA ASP A 60 -1.83 6.43 -8.30
C ASP A 60 -3.08 6.52 -7.40
N LEU A 61 -2.99 7.33 -6.34
CA LEU A 61 -4.08 7.51 -5.40
C LEU A 61 -5.28 8.21 -6.05
N ASP A 62 -5.09 9.02 -7.09
CA ASP A 62 -6.19 9.76 -7.72
C ASP A 62 -7.13 8.82 -8.50
N HIS A 63 -6.66 7.64 -8.85
CA HIS A 63 -7.50 6.57 -9.42
C HIS A 63 -8.45 5.94 -8.37
N ILE A 64 -8.12 6.05 -7.08
CA ILE A 64 -8.92 5.49 -5.99
C ILE A 64 -10.00 6.50 -5.59
N SER A 65 -11.23 6.27 -6.04
CA SER A 65 -12.37 7.16 -5.77
C SER A 65 -12.67 7.29 -4.27
N GLU A 66 -12.69 6.17 -3.55
CA GLU A 66 -13.04 6.14 -2.14
C GLU A 66 -11.92 6.73 -1.26
N VAL A 67 -12.25 7.78 -0.50
CA VAL A 67 -11.30 8.45 0.40
C VAL A 67 -10.78 7.50 1.48
N ALA A 68 -11.64 6.63 2.02
CA ALA A 68 -11.24 5.65 3.02
C ALA A 68 -10.25 4.61 2.47
N ALA A 69 -10.40 4.20 1.21
CA ALA A 69 -9.45 3.29 0.55
C ALA A 69 -8.08 3.95 0.37
N ARG A 70 -8.03 5.23 -0.03
CA ARG A 70 -6.78 6.02 -0.09
C ARG A 70 -6.11 6.13 1.28
N ALA A 71 -6.87 6.47 2.32
CA ALA A 71 -6.36 6.56 3.69
C ALA A 71 -5.83 5.20 4.19
N ASN A 72 -6.54 4.11 3.91
CA ASN A 72 -6.10 2.75 4.24
C ASN A 72 -4.77 2.39 3.60
N LEU A 73 -4.58 2.74 2.32
CA LEU A 73 -3.34 2.47 1.59
C LEU A 73 -2.18 3.26 2.18
N LEU A 74 -2.39 4.55 2.49
CA LEU A 74 -1.38 5.39 3.15
C LEU A 74 -0.98 4.86 4.53
N LEU A 75 -1.94 4.42 5.35
CA LEU A 75 -1.65 3.80 6.64
C LEU A 75 -0.89 2.48 6.49
N ARG A 76 -1.22 1.68 5.47
CA ARG A 76 -0.46 0.45 5.17
C ARG A 76 0.99 0.75 4.79
N ILE A 77 1.24 1.81 4.01
CA ILE A 77 2.61 2.27 3.71
C ILE A 77 3.33 2.71 4.99
N THR A 78 2.67 3.48 5.85
CA THR A 78 3.24 3.88 7.15
C THR A 78 3.69 2.68 7.96
N GLU A 79 2.80 1.70 8.15
CA GLU A 79 3.08 0.52 8.97
C GLU A 79 4.26 -0.30 8.44
N LEU A 80 4.39 -0.40 7.11
CA LEU A 80 5.54 -1.06 6.48
C LEU A 80 6.85 -0.30 6.74
N TYR A 81 6.85 1.03 6.70
CA TYR A 81 8.05 1.80 7.06
C TYR A 81 8.37 1.74 8.56
N LEU A 82 7.35 1.72 9.44
CA LEU A 82 7.56 1.52 10.87
C LEU A 82 8.13 0.12 11.19
N ALA A 83 7.70 -0.91 10.46
CA ALA A 83 8.24 -2.26 10.60
C ALA A 83 9.72 -2.37 10.18
N ASP A 84 10.23 -1.40 9.42
CA ASP A 84 11.63 -1.30 8.98
C ASP A 84 12.41 -0.22 9.75
N ASP A 85 11.87 0.27 10.87
CA ASP A 85 12.41 1.36 11.70
C ASP A 85 12.64 2.70 10.96
N ASP A 86 12.06 2.90 9.77
CA ASP A 86 12.13 4.14 8.99
C ASP A 86 11.00 5.11 9.39
N SER A 87 11.13 5.66 10.59
CA SER A 87 10.20 6.67 11.12
C SER A 87 10.11 7.95 10.26
N VAL A 88 11.18 8.29 9.54
CA VAL A 88 11.22 9.47 8.67
C VAL A 88 10.29 9.27 7.47
N ALA A 89 10.38 8.13 6.79
CA ALA A 89 9.46 7.81 5.71
C ALA A 89 8.03 7.64 6.23
N ALA A 90 7.85 6.90 7.34
CA ALA A 90 6.54 6.66 7.95
C ALA A 90 5.78 7.96 8.25
N SER A 91 6.45 8.95 8.85
CA SER A 91 5.85 10.25 9.21
C SER A 91 5.25 10.99 8.00
N ARG A 92 5.89 10.90 6.83
CA ARG A 92 5.41 11.54 5.60
C ARG A 92 4.06 10.96 5.15
N TYR A 93 3.89 9.64 5.27
CA TYR A 93 2.67 8.96 4.86
C TYR A 93 1.55 9.10 5.90
N VAL A 94 1.87 9.12 7.21
CA VAL A 94 0.87 9.42 8.26
C VAL A 94 0.28 10.81 8.06
N LEU A 95 1.13 11.82 7.81
CA LEU A 95 0.66 13.18 7.57
C LEU A 95 -0.27 13.28 6.36
N ARG A 96 -0.02 12.48 5.31
CA ARG A 96 -0.93 12.38 4.16
C ARG A 96 -2.23 11.69 4.53
N ALA A 97 -2.19 10.59 5.29
CA ALA A 97 -3.36 9.88 5.76
C ALA A 97 -4.24 10.77 6.66
N HIS A 98 -3.63 11.54 7.56
CA HIS A 98 -4.29 12.46 8.49
C HIS A 98 -5.21 13.45 7.76
N ARG A 99 -4.76 13.99 6.61
CA ARG A 99 -5.55 14.93 5.80
C ARG A 99 -6.83 14.30 5.21
N LEU A 100 -6.82 12.98 4.98
CA LEU A 100 -7.98 12.25 4.44
C LEU A 100 -8.89 11.71 5.53
N ILE A 101 -8.35 11.48 6.73
CA ILE A 101 -9.06 10.86 7.84
C ILE A 101 -10.23 11.70 8.36
N GLY A 102 -10.12 13.03 8.31
CA GLY A 102 -11.23 13.92 8.66
C GLY A 102 -12.49 13.68 7.81
N GLN A 103 -12.34 13.14 6.60
CA GLN A 103 -13.44 12.80 5.69
C GLN A 103 -13.98 11.38 5.92
N CYS A 104 -13.34 10.59 6.78
CA CYS A 104 -13.66 9.18 7.04
C CYS A 104 -14.35 8.97 8.40
N ALA A 105 -15.09 9.96 8.90
CA ALA A 105 -15.64 9.98 10.27
C ALA A 105 -16.49 8.74 10.64
N ASN A 106 -17.14 8.12 9.67
CA ASN A 106 -17.99 6.94 9.88
C ASN A 106 -17.20 5.63 9.97
N ASN A 107 -15.90 5.63 9.64
CA ASN A 107 -15.05 4.45 9.63
C ASN A 107 -14.19 4.37 10.91
N THR A 108 -14.79 3.90 12.00
CA THR A 108 -14.17 3.85 13.32
C THR A 108 -12.89 3.02 13.36
N ALA A 109 -12.82 1.91 12.61
CA ALA A 109 -11.64 1.07 12.52
C ALA A 109 -10.44 1.84 11.93
N LEU A 110 -10.67 2.62 10.87
CA LEU A 110 -9.65 3.47 10.26
C LEU A 110 -9.15 4.55 11.23
N LEU A 111 -10.06 5.18 11.99
CA LEU A 111 -9.71 6.19 12.99
C LEU A 111 -8.81 5.62 14.09
N VAL A 112 -9.13 4.42 14.57
CA VAL A 112 -8.33 3.73 15.60
C VAL A 112 -6.96 3.37 15.05
N ARG A 113 -6.89 2.77 13.85
CA ARG A 113 -5.62 2.39 13.21
C ARG A 113 -4.70 3.60 13.04
N HIS A 114 -5.21 4.73 12.55
CA HIS A 114 -4.42 5.96 12.44
C HIS A 114 -3.83 6.43 13.78
N LYS A 115 -4.60 6.37 14.87
CA LYS A 115 -4.10 6.76 16.19
C LYS A 115 -2.97 5.87 16.71
N VAL A 116 -2.94 4.61 16.28
CA VAL A 116 -1.88 3.66 16.65
C VAL A 116 -0.62 3.88 15.79
N SER A 117 -0.81 4.27 14.52
CA SER A 117 0.29 4.52 13.58
C SER A 117 0.88 5.93 13.65
N SER A 118 0.23 6.86 14.35
CA SER A 118 0.67 8.26 14.54
C SER A 118 1.52 8.43 15.78
#